data_AF-A0A8T5J8R9-F1
#
_entry.id   AF-A0A8T5J8R9-F1
#
_cell.length_a   1.000
_cell.length_b   1.000
_cell.length_c   1.000
_cell.angle_alpha   90.00
_cell.angle_beta   90.00
_cell.angle_gamma   90.00
#
_symmetry.space_group_name_H-M   'P 1'
#
loop_
_entity.id
_entity.type
_entity.pdbx_description
1 polymer ?
#
loop_
_entity_poly.entity_id
_entity_poly.type
_entity_poly.pdbx_seq_one_letter_code
_entity_poly.pdbx_strand_id
1 'polypeptide(L)'
;MKTKHYLVTLLLLLVIGFGALGVYYTQDFSEEIMFKDSITIADIEYSSEPRSIYNSGNDLGQYQVLASAESNLGTLNLKNNGYLDWDYKIPKLIGCVEFKNSAVTYLQLDIGFENNFEGEIVIPKNNELTLNILGTYKGYTLAIEEMKFENILSLEIYELEKKNLNPLIQNYDYNYYGYGYTSQNLCPNLVLEEEAIATIQII
;
A
#
# COMPACT_ATOMS: atom_id res chain seq x y z
N MET A 1 -31.75 17.30 48.76
CA MET A 1 -31.50 15.85 48.56
C MET A 1 -31.26 15.46 47.09
N LYS A 2 -32.00 16.02 46.12
CA LYS A 2 -31.86 15.67 44.68
C LYS A 2 -30.44 15.87 44.11
N THR A 3 -29.73 16.92 44.52
CA THR A 3 -28.36 17.23 44.06
C THR A 3 -27.33 16.13 44.35
N LYS A 4 -27.50 15.39 45.45
CA LYS A 4 -26.61 14.28 45.80
C LYS A 4 -26.82 13.08 44.88
N HIS A 5 -28.04 12.83 44.42
CA HIS A 5 -28.32 11.74 43.46
C HIS A 5 -27.74 12.05 42.09
N TYR A 6 -27.90 13.28 41.60
CA TYR A 6 -27.29 13.68 40.32
C TYR A 6 -25.77 13.57 40.32
N LEU A 7 -25.11 13.95 41.43
CA LEU A 7 -23.65 13.80 41.56
C LEU A 7 -23.21 12.33 41.50
N VAL A 8 -23.91 11.45 42.22
CA VAL A 8 -23.60 10.00 42.22
C VAL A 8 -23.83 9.39 40.84
N THR A 9 -24.93 9.75 40.17
CA THR A 9 -25.20 9.30 38.80
C THR A 9 -24.15 9.78 37.81
N LEU A 10 -23.71 11.05 37.91
CA LEU A 10 -22.66 11.60 37.06
C LEU A 10 -21.33 10.88 37.26
N LEU A 11 -20.93 10.64 38.52
CA LEU A 11 -19.71 9.90 38.84
C LEU A 11 -19.75 8.47 38.30
N LEU A 12 -20.89 7.78 38.41
CA LEU A 12 -21.06 6.43 37.88
C LEU A 12 -20.92 6.40 36.35
N LEU A 13 -21.52 7.38 35.65
CA LEU A 13 -21.40 7.50 34.19
C LEU A 13 -19.96 7.78 33.76
N LEU A 14 -19.22 8.61 34.50
CA LEU A 14 -17.80 8.87 34.24
C LEU A 14 -16.96 7.60 34.42
N VAL A 15 -17.16 6.84 35.51
CA VAL A 15 -16.43 5.59 35.75
C VAL A 15 -16.70 4.57 34.64
N ILE A 16 -17.96 4.42 34.22
CA ILE A 16 -18.32 3.53 33.10
C ILE A 16 -17.69 4.02 31.79
N GLY A 17 -17.76 5.32 31.51
CA GLY A 17 -17.20 5.92 30.29
C GLY A 17 -15.68 5.74 30.21
N PHE A 18 -14.96 6.08 31.28
CA PHE A 18 -13.51 5.86 31.36
C PHE A 18 -13.14 4.38 31.35
N GLY A 19 -13.96 3.52 31.95
CA GLY A 19 -13.77 2.07 31.89
C GLY A 19 -13.89 1.53 30.47
N ALA A 20 -14.92 1.95 29.72
CA ALA A 20 -15.11 1.57 28.33
C ALA A 20 -13.99 2.10 27.43
N LEU A 21 -13.59 3.36 27.59
CA LEU A 21 -12.44 3.96 26.91
C LEU A 21 -11.14 3.22 27.23
N GLY A 22 -10.91 2.90 28.51
CA GLY A 22 -9.75 2.14 28.95
C GLY A 22 -9.69 0.79 28.26
N VAL A 23 -10.77 0.01 28.30
CA VAL A 23 -10.85 -1.28 27.60
C VAL A 23 -10.58 -1.12 26.11
N TYR A 24 -11.15 -0.10 25.46
CA TYR A 24 -10.95 0.15 24.03
C TYR A 24 -9.49 0.43 23.66
N TYR A 25 -8.78 1.26 24.43
CA TYR A 25 -7.39 1.63 24.16
C TYR A 25 -6.37 0.60 24.65
N THR A 26 -6.75 -0.32 25.55
CA THR A 26 -5.88 -1.41 26.03
C THR A 26 -6.17 -2.74 25.34
N GLN A 27 -6.91 -2.75 24.23
CA GLN A 27 -7.12 -3.98 23.48
C GLN A 27 -5.80 -4.44 22.86
N ASP A 28 -5.54 -5.74 22.94
CA ASP A 28 -4.37 -6.35 22.35
C ASP A 28 -4.64 -6.58 20.85
N PHE A 29 -4.23 -5.60 20.05
CA PHE A 29 -4.25 -5.65 18.59
C PHE A 29 -2.81 -5.54 18.09
N SER A 30 -2.39 -6.47 17.23
CA SER A 30 -1.08 -6.44 16.61
C SER A 30 -1.20 -6.37 15.09
N GLU A 31 -0.36 -5.52 14.51
CA GLU A 31 -0.17 -5.33 13.08
C GLU A 31 1.28 -5.67 12.75
N GLU A 32 1.49 -6.54 11.77
CA GLU A 32 2.82 -6.92 11.29
C GLU A 32 2.82 -6.95 9.76
N ILE A 33 3.60 -6.06 9.15
CA ILE A 33 3.85 -6.04 7.71
C ILE A 33 5.20 -6.71 7.46
N MET A 34 5.20 -7.79 6.67
CA MET A 34 6.40 -8.53 6.29
C MET A 34 6.57 -8.48 4.78
N PHE A 35 7.67 -7.91 4.32
CA PHE A 35 8.07 -7.95 2.91
C PHE A 35 9.09 -9.06 2.68
N LYS A 36 9.12 -9.58 1.45
CA LYS A 36 10.19 -10.48 1.00
C LYS A 36 11.48 -9.68 0.84
N ASP A 37 12.62 -10.27 1.20
CA ASP A 37 13.93 -9.68 0.92
C ASP A 37 14.27 -9.68 -0.57
N SER A 38 13.74 -10.68 -1.31
CA SER A 38 13.97 -10.83 -2.74
C SER A 38 12.80 -11.50 -3.45
N ILE A 39 12.62 -11.17 -4.73
CA ILE A 39 11.73 -11.86 -5.66
C ILE A 39 12.51 -12.32 -6.88
N THR A 40 12.21 -13.51 -7.38
CA THR A 40 12.80 -13.99 -8.62
C THR A 40 11.91 -13.64 -9.80
N ILE A 41 12.48 -13.62 -11.01
CA ILE A 41 11.71 -13.43 -12.25
C ILE A 41 10.59 -14.48 -12.38
N ALA A 42 10.82 -15.70 -11.89
CA ALA A 42 9.83 -16.77 -11.94
C ALA A 42 8.60 -16.49 -11.05
N ASP A 43 8.72 -15.60 -10.06
CA ASP A 43 7.64 -15.18 -9.17
C ASP A 43 6.81 -14.03 -9.74
N ILE A 44 7.15 -13.55 -10.94
CA ILE A 44 6.48 -12.42 -11.60
C ILE A 44 5.57 -12.97 -12.71
N GLU A 45 4.27 -12.83 -12.53
CA GLU A 45 3.28 -13.11 -13.57
C GLU A 45 3.16 -11.89 -14.47
N TYR A 46 3.47 -12.02 -15.76
CA TYR A 46 3.39 -10.89 -16.68
C TYR A 46 2.66 -11.22 -17.98
N SER A 47 2.12 -10.19 -18.61
CA SER A 47 1.49 -10.26 -19.92
C SER A 47 2.10 -9.19 -20.85
N SER A 48 2.18 -9.52 -22.13
CA SER A 48 2.73 -8.64 -23.16
C SER A 48 1.77 -8.50 -24.34
N GLU A 49 1.72 -7.32 -24.93
CA GLU A 49 0.89 -7.05 -26.11
C GLU A 49 1.75 -6.52 -27.28
N PRO A 50 1.42 -6.86 -28.54
CA PRO A 50 2.07 -6.27 -29.70
C PRO A 50 1.60 -4.82 -29.91
N ARG A 51 2.53 -3.92 -30.20
CA ARG A 51 2.25 -2.51 -30.52
C ARG A 51 2.93 -2.13 -31.83
N SER A 52 2.22 -1.40 -32.69
CA SER A 52 2.76 -0.90 -33.96
C SER A 52 3.45 0.45 -33.76
N ILE A 53 4.62 0.63 -34.38
CA ILE A 53 5.25 1.96 -34.49
C ILE A 53 4.66 2.66 -35.71
N TYR A 54 3.75 3.60 -35.48
CA TYR A 54 3.31 4.54 -36.50
C TYR A 54 4.23 5.76 -36.49
N ASN A 55 5.05 5.91 -37.53
CA ASN A 55 5.72 7.18 -37.79
C ASN A 55 5.27 7.68 -39.16
N SER A 56 4.47 8.76 -39.15
CA SER A 56 4.03 9.56 -40.29
C SER A 56 4.09 8.87 -41.67
N GLY A 57 3.19 7.90 -41.89
CA GLY A 57 2.92 7.35 -43.23
C GLY A 57 3.60 6.05 -43.64
N ASN A 58 4.49 5.46 -42.84
CA ASN A 58 5.04 4.11 -43.09
C ASN A 58 5.00 3.25 -41.82
N ASP A 59 4.51 2.01 -41.93
CA ASP A 59 4.62 1.00 -40.87
C ASP A 59 6.09 0.59 -40.72
N LEU A 60 6.70 0.91 -39.58
CA LEU A 60 8.12 0.64 -39.30
C LEU A 60 8.36 -0.68 -38.54
N GLY A 61 7.29 -1.41 -38.19
CA GLY A 61 7.36 -2.71 -37.53
C GLY A 61 6.44 -2.82 -36.30
N GLN A 62 6.33 -4.03 -35.77
CA GLN A 62 5.66 -4.35 -34.51
C GLN A 62 6.71 -4.65 -33.44
N TYR A 63 6.51 -4.15 -32.23
CA TYR A 63 7.31 -4.47 -31.04
C TYR A 63 6.39 -4.96 -29.92
N GLN A 64 6.91 -5.76 -28.99
CA GLN A 64 6.15 -6.18 -27.82
C GLN A 64 6.35 -5.21 -26.68
N VAL A 65 5.24 -4.82 -26.05
CA VAL A 65 5.23 -4.02 -24.82
C VAL A 65 4.73 -4.86 -23.66
N LEU A 66 5.26 -4.59 -22.47
CA LEU A 66 4.71 -5.12 -21.23
C LEU A 66 3.33 -4.49 -21.04
N ALA A 67 2.30 -5.32 -20.94
CA ALA A 67 0.92 -4.91 -20.70
C ALA A 67 0.59 -4.91 -19.19
N SER A 68 1.04 -5.97 -18.50
CA SER A 68 0.94 -6.06 -17.04
C SER A 68 2.06 -6.90 -16.45
N ALA A 69 2.39 -6.64 -15.18
CA ALA A 69 3.20 -7.53 -14.35
C ALA A 69 2.63 -7.53 -12.93
N GLU A 70 2.62 -8.68 -12.28
CA GLU A 70 2.14 -8.84 -10.91
C GLU A 70 3.06 -9.78 -10.15
N SER A 71 3.32 -9.47 -8.87
CA SER A 71 4.05 -10.37 -7.99
C SER A 71 3.61 -10.20 -6.53
N ASN A 72 3.68 -11.28 -5.77
CA ASN A 72 3.49 -11.25 -4.33
C ASN A 72 4.78 -10.76 -3.65
N LEU A 73 4.67 -9.60 -2.99
CA LEU A 73 5.77 -8.89 -2.34
C LEU A 73 5.90 -9.22 -0.85
N GLY A 74 4.88 -9.81 -0.23
CA GLY A 74 4.85 -10.01 1.21
C GLY A 74 3.44 -10.26 1.78
N THR A 75 3.30 -10.07 3.09
CA THR A 75 2.06 -10.28 3.82
C THR A 75 1.83 -9.23 4.89
N LEU A 76 0.56 -8.86 5.10
CA LEU A 76 0.09 -8.13 6.26
C LEU A 76 -0.66 -9.10 7.18
N ASN A 77 -0.18 -9.24 8.42
CA ASN A 77 -0.82 -10.01 9.47
C ASN A 77 -1.49 -9.09 10.48
N LEU A 78 -2.79 -9.28 10.66
CA LEU A 78 -3.62 -8.55 11.61
C LEU A 78 -4.17 -9.52 12.63
N LYS A 79 -3.93 -9.26 13.91
CA LYS A 79 -4.39 -10.13 14.99
C LYS A 79 -5.07 -9.33 16.08
N ASN A 80 -6.33 -9.68 16.33
CA ASN A 80 -7.14 -9.08 17.39
C ASN A 80 -7.29 -10.09 18.53
N ASN A 81 -6.45 -10.00 19.56
CA ASN A 81 -6.60 -10.76 20.81
C ASN A 81 -7.48 -10.02 21.85
N GLY A 82 -8.12 -8.93 21.42
CA GLY A 82 -8.97 -8.09 22.24
C GLY A 82 -10.35 -8.71 22.53
N TYR A 83 -11.18 -7.91 23.18
CA TYR A 83 -12.51 -8.32 23.62
C TYR A 83 -13.63 -7.81 22.70
N LEU A 84 -13.32 -6.84 21.84
CA LEU A 84 -14.22 -6.24 20.86
C LEU A 84 -13.66 -6.45 19.45
N ASP A 85 -14.54 -6.30 18.46
CA ASP A 85 -14.11 -6.26 17.06
C ASP A 85 -13.29 -4.98 16.81
N TRP A 86 -12.37 -5.05 15.85
CA TRP A 86 -11.45 -3.96 15.55
C TRP A 86 -11.60 -3.52 14.10
N ASP A 87 -11.92 -2.24 13.90
CA ASP A 87 -11.97 -1.64 12.58
C ASP A 87 -10.54 -1.22 12.19
N TYR A 88 -9.90 -2.02 11.34
CA TYR A 88 -8.56 -1.75 10.83
C TYR A 88 -8.63 -1.05 9.48
N LYS A 89 -7.80 -0.03 9.30
CA LYS A 89 -7.70 0.70 8.03
C LYS A 89 -6.41 0.33 7.32
N ILE A 90 -6.54 -0.23 6.13
CA ILE A 90 -5.43 -0.70 5.31
C ILE A 90 -4.53 0.47 4.88
N PRO A 91 -3.19 0.37 5.05
CA PRO A 91 -2.24 1.40 4.62
C PRO A 91 -2.20 1.50 3.10
N LYS A 92 -1.87 2.68 2.60
CA LYS A 92 -1.61 2.87 1.16
C LYS A 92 -0.12 2.79 0.91
N LEU A 93 0.25 1.86 0.03
CA LEU A 93 1.63 1.58 -0.31
C LEU A 93 1.90 1.98 -1.77
N ILE A 94 3.12 2.44 -2.05
CA ILE A 94 3.62 2.71 -3.40
C ILE A 94 4.93 1.97 -3.60
N GLY A 95 5.07 1.30 -4.75
CA GLY A 95 6.30 0.65 -5.15
C GLY A 95 7.06 1.50 -6.16
N CYS A 96 8.38 1.61 -5.99
CA CYS A 96 9.27 2.31 -6.89
C CYS A 96 10.38 1.36 -7.36
N VAL A 97 10.33 1.01 -8.64
CA VAL A 97 11.33 0.13 -9.25
C VAL A 97 12.43 0.98 -9.84
N GLU A 98 13.67 0.75 -9.40
CA GLU A 98 14.86 1.41 -9.92
C GLU A 98 15.46 0.61 -11.09
N PHE A 99 15.79 1.32 -12.19
CA PHE A 99 16.42 0.73 -13.36
C PHE A 99 17.86 1.21 -13.58
N LYS A 100 18.75 0.27 -13.90
CA LYS A 100 20.10 0.49 -14.38
C LYS A 100 20.09 1.08 -15.79
N ASN A 101 20.57 2.32 -15.93
CA ASN A 101 20.81 3.00 -17.21
C ASN A 101 19.58 3.12 -18.14
N SER A 102 18.39 3.34 -17.58
CA SER A 102 17.19 3.68 -18.37
C SER A 102 17.00 5.20 -18.46
N ALA A 103 16.35 5.69 -19.53
CA ALA A 103 15.87 7.07 -19.61
C ALA A 103 14.78 7.37 -18.54
N VAL A 104 14.13 6.33 -18.02
CA VAL A 104 13.22 6.37 -16.88
C VAL A 104 13.96 5.75 -15.69
N THR A 105 14.40 6.57 -14.75
CA THR A 105 15.15 6.09 -13.56
C THR A 105 14.27 5.27 -12.62
N TYR A 106 12.99 5.64 -12.47
CA TYR A 106 12.04 4.99 -11.58
C TYR A 106 10.70 4.70 -12.25
N LEU A 107 10.20 3.48 -12.09
CA LEU A 107 8.84 3.10 -12.45
C LEU A 107 8.00 2.93 -11.19
N GLN A 108 6.83 3.60 -11.16
CA GLN A 108 5.87 3.38 -10.10
C GLN A 108 5.07 2.09 -10.34
N LEU A 109 4.92 1.29 -9.29
CA LEU A 109 4.01 0.16 -9.18
C LEU A 109 2.87 0.52 -8.23
N ASP A 110 1.68 0.05 -8.55
CA ASP A 110 0.58 0.03 -7.61
C ASP A 110 0.81 -1.12 -6.62
N ILE A 111 0.80 -0.83 -5.32
CA ILE A 111 0.87 -1.87 -4.29
C ILE A 111 -0.49 -1.97 -3.61
N GLY A 112 -1.09 -3.15 -3.70
CA GLY A 112 -2.40 -3.46 -3.15
C GLY A 112 -2.38 -4.74 -2.32
N PHE A 113 -3.56 -5.10 -1.84
CA PHE A 113 -3.78 -6.32 -1.07
C PHE A 113 -4.71 -7.25 -1.86
N GLU A 114 -4.49 -8.55 -1.73
CA GLU A 114 -5.32 -9.57 -2.37
C GLU A 114 -6.83 -9.34 -2.09
N ASN A 115 -7.68 -9.57 -3.09
CA ASN A 115 -9.11 -9.24 -3.11
C ASN A 115 -9.46 -7.74 -3.21
N ASN A 116 -8.49 -6.88 -3.54
CA ASN A 116 -8.68 -5.43 -3.71
C ASN A 116 -9.36 -4.81 -2.48
N PHE A 117 -8.90 -5.17 -1.28
CA PHE A 117 -9.40 -4.49 -0.08
C PHE A 117 -9.01 -3.03 -0.13
N GLU A 118 -9.99 -2.17 -0.40
CA GLU A 118 -9.85 -0.73 -0.31
C GLU A 118 -10.58 -0.24 0.94
N GLY A 119 -9.84 0.34 1.90
CA GLY A 119 -10.42 1.04 3.04
C GLY A 119 -10.35 0.28 4.37
N GLU A 120 -11.49 0.16 5.04
CA GLU A 120 -11.61 -0.39 6.39
C GLU A 120 -12.08 -1.85 6.36
N ILE A 121 -11.44 -2.68 7.16
CA ILE A 121 -11.75 -4.09 7.38
C ILE A 121 -11.96 -4.35 8.86
N VAL A 122 -13.06 -5.05 9.17
CA VAL A 122 -13.39 -5.45 10.53
C VAL A 122 -12.66 -6.76 10.85
N ILE A 123 -11.81 -6.73 11.87
CA ILE A 123 -11.13 -7.91 12.43
C ILE A 123 -11.90 -8.34 13.69
N PRO A 124 -12.68 -9.44 13.63
CA PRO A 124 -13.47 -9.86 14.77
C PRO A 124 -12.59 -10.21 15.96
N LYS A 125 -13.12 -10.09 17.18
CA LYS A 125 -12.39 -10.47 18.40
C LYS A 125 -11.85 -11.90 18.33
N ASN A 126 -10.66 -12.11 18.87
CA ASN A 126 -9.94 -13.41 18.88
C ASN A 126 -9.75 -14.02 17.48
N ASN A 127 -9.65 -13.19 16.44
CA ASN A 127 -9.37 -13.65 15.08
C ASN A 127 -8.08 -13.03 14.55
N GLU A 128 -7.56 -13.68 13.52
CA GLU A 128 -6.38 -13.31 12.77
C GLU A 128 -6.74 -13.28 11.28
N LEU A 129 -6.20 -12.30 10.57
CA LEU A 129 -6.36 -12.14 9.13
C LEU A 129 -4.97 -11.92 8.53
N THR A 130 -4.64 -12.71 7.51
CA THR A 130 -3.44 -12.54 6.70
C THR A 130 -3.85 -12.12 5.30
N LEU A 131 -3.25 -11.04 4.79
CA LEU A 131 -3.45 -10.54 3.45
C LEU A 131 -2.14 -10.57 2.68
N ASN A 132 -2.15 -11.11 1.45
CA ASN A 132 -1.01 -11.00 0.55
C ASN A 132 -0.88 -9.57 0.04
N ILE A 133 0.35 -9.06 -0.02
CA ILE A 133 0.69 -7.76 -0.58
C ILE A 133 1.15 -8.00 -2.02
N LEU A 134 0.46 -7.37 -2.97
CA LEU A 134 0.69 -7.54 -4.40
C LEU A 134 1.21 -6.25 -5.00
N GLY A 135 2.31 -6.33 -5.75
CA GLY A 135 2.80 -5.26 -6.59
C GLY A 135 2.31 -5.47 -8.02
N THR A 136 1.65 -4.47 -8.59
CA THR A 136 1.07 -4.55 -9.93
C THR A 136 1.56 -3.39 -10.80
N TYR A 137 2.06 -3.73 -11.98
CA TYR A 137 2.22 -2.80 -13.09
C TYR A 137 1.10 -3.01 -14.10
N LYS A 138 0.49 -1.92 -14.57
CA LYS A 138 -0.39 -1.90 -15.74
C LYS A 138 -0.01 -0.73 -16.63
N GLY A 139 0.36 -1.00 -17.87
CA GLY A 139 0.76 0.05 -18.81
C GLY A 139 1.11 -0.53 -20.17
N TYR A 140 1.42 0.34 -21.13
CA TYR A 140 1.84 -0.05 -22.49
C TYR A 140 3.06 0.72 -22.96
N THR A 141 3.78 1.31 -22.00
CA THR A 141 4.85 2.28 -22.25
C THR A 141 6.24 1.66 -22.21
N LEU A 142 6.37 0.45 -21.65
CA LEU A 142 7.65 -0.25 -21.54
C LEU A 142 7.76 -1.31 -22.63
N ALA A 143 8.81 -1.22 -23.43
CA ALA A 143 9.15 -2.30 -24.35
C ALA A 143 9.60 -3.53 -23.53
N ILE A 144 9.20 -4.74 -23.94
CA ILE A 144 9.56 -5.97 -23.21
C ILE A 144 11.09 -6.15 -23.13
N GLU A 145 11.81 -5.63 -24.12
CA GLU A 145 13.27 -5.64 -24.19
C GLU A 145 13.94 -4.66 -23.22
N GLU A 146 13.23 -3.62 -22.77
CA GLU A 146 13.68 -2.70 -21.70
C GLU A 146 13.44 -3.31 -20.32
N MET A 147 12.44 -4.19 -20.21
CA MET A 147 12.24 -5.08 -19.06
C MET A 147 13.18 -6.29 -19.07
N LYS A 148 14.39 -6.15 -19.62
CA LYS A 148 15.46 -7.09 -19.30
C LYS A 148 15.73 -6.95 -17.80
N PHE A 149 15.22 -7.89 -17.03
CA PHE A 149 15.29 -7.94 -15.56
C PHE A 149 16.70 -7.71 -15.00
N GLU A 150 17.73 -8.00 -15.79
CA GLU A 150 19.14 -7.66 -15.52
C GLU A 150 19.40 -6.16 -15.30
N ASN A 151 18.45 -5.30 -15.69
CA ASN A 151 18.48 -3.87 -15.49
C ASN A 151 17.64 -3.40 -14.30
N ILE A 152 16.88 -4.26 -13.61
CA ILE A 152 16.15 -3.86 -12.41
C ILE A 152 17.08 -4.02 -11.22
N LEU A 153 17.27 -2.96 -10.44
CA LEU A 153 18.17 -2.99 -9.27
C LEU A 153 17.40 -3.43 -8.03
N SER A 154 16.31 -2.73 -7.73
CA SER A 154 15.50 -2.97 -6.54
C SER A 154 14.09 -2.43 -6.71
N LEU A 155 13.19 -2.94 -5.88
CA LEU A 155 11.88 -2.37 -5.62
C LEU A 155 11.88 -1.78 -4.21
N GLU A 156 11.71 -0.47 -4.12
CA GLU A 156 11.52 0.22 -2.85
C GLU A 156 10.03 0.43 -2.58
N ILE A 157 9.61 0.23 -1.34
CA ILE A 157 8.22 0.34 -0.93
C ILE A 157 8.08 1.47 0.07
N TYR A 158 7.10 2.34 -0.17
CA TYR A 158 6.81 3.51 0.66
C TYR A 158 5.38 3.41 1.20
N GLU A 159 5.19 3.72 2.48
CA GLU A 159 3.87 3.95 3.06
C GLU A 159 3.53 5.44 2.94
N LEU A 160 2.36 5.76 2.37
CA LEU A 160 1.92 7.14 2.26
C LEU A 160 1.39 7.66 3.59
N GLU A 161 1.86 8.84 3.99
CA GLU A 161 1.41 9.48 5.22
C GLU A 161 -0.11 9.73 5.22
N LYS A 162 -0.73 9.43 6.36
CA LYS A 162 -2.13 9.76 6.64
C LYS A 162 -2.24 11.26 6.85
N LYS A 163 -3.17 11.93 6.16
CA LYS A 163 -3.45 13.34 6.41
C LYS A 163 -4.01 13.46 7.83
N ASN A 164 -3.26 14.08 8.74
CA ASN A 164 -3.63 14.30 10.15
C ASN A 164 -4.77 15.33 10.28
N LEU A 165 -5.93 15.06 9.69
CA LEU A 165 -7.12 15.90 9.79
C LEU A 165 -8.32 15.03 10.13
N ASN A 166 -8.42 14.71 11.42
CA ASN A 166 -9.52 14.02 12.14
C ASN A 166 -9.25 12.51 12.45
N PRO A 167 -9.16 12.10 13.73
CA PRO A 167 -9.02 10.69 14.11
C PRO A 167 -10.21 9.81 13.70
N LEU A 168 -11.34 10.40 13.31
CA LEU A 168 -12.54 9.70 12.83
C LEU A 168 -12.66 9.67 11.29
N ILE A 169 -11.89 10.48 10.56
CA ILE A 169 -11.92 10.54 9.09
C ILE A 169 -10.48 10.70 8.61
N GLN A 170 -9.85 9.60 8.25
CA GLN A 170 -8.51 9.63 7.69
C GLN A 170 -8.59 9.66 6.17
N ASN A 171 -8.22 10.78 5.55
CA ASN A 171 -7.94 10.85 4.11
C ASN A 171 -6.43 10.69 3.90
N TYR A 172 -6.01 10.00 2.82
CA TYR A 172 -4.60 9.95 2.43
C TYR A 172 -4.22 11.22 1.67
N ASP A 173 -3.08 11.82 1.98
CA ASP A 173 -2.69 13.09 1.37
C ASP A 173 -1.91 12.90 0.06
N TYR A 174 -2.63 12.65 -1.03
CA TYR A 174 -2.02 12.70 -2.37
C TYR A 174 -1.48 14.10 -2.73
N ASN A 175 -1.90 15.16 -2.04
CA ASN A 175 -1.38 16.51 -2.30
C ASN A 175 -0.07 16.81 -1.56
N TYR A 176 0.26 16.05 -0.49
CA TYR A 176 1.51 16.22 0.28
C TYR A 176 2.72 15.93 -0.61
N TYR A 177 2.62 14.93 -1.47
CA TYR A 177 3.65 14.55 -2.44
C TYR A 177 3.57 15.33 -3.78
N GLY A 178 2.75 16.38 -3.85
CA GLY A 178 2.60 17.25 -5.02
C GLY A 178 1.40 16.93 -5.93
N TYR A 179 0.25 17.53 -5.61
CA TYR A 179 -0.87 17.91 -6.51
C TYR A 179 -1.77 16.83 -7.16
N GLY A 180 -3.05 16.82 -6.75
CA GLY A 180 -4.25 16.98 -7.59
C GLY A 180 -4.71 15.90 -8.58
N TYR A 181 -3.85 15.03 -9.11
CA TYR A 181 -4.22 14.06 -10.16
C TYR A 181 -3.59 12.69 -9.93
N THR A 182 -4.42 11.65 -10.01
CA THR A 182 -4.11 10.22 -9.80
C THR A 182 -3.23 9.59 -10.89
N SER A 183 -2.46 10.36 -11.65
CA SER A 183 -1.79 9.87 -12.88
C SER A 183 -0.32 10.29 -13.04
N GLN A 184 0.34 10.76 -11.99
CA GLN A 184 1.76 11.15 -12.05
C GLN A 184 2.63 10.19 -11.22
N ASN A 185 3.81 9.86 -11.75
CA ASN A 185 4.81 9.00 -11.11
C ASN A 185 5.41 9.70 -9.90
N LEU A 186 5.12 9.20 -8.69
CA LEU A 186 5.52 9.77 -7.39
C LEU A 186 6.93 9.36 -6.97
N CYS A 187 7.52 8.35 -7.61
CA CYS A 187 8.79 7.77 -7.21
C CYS A 187 9.97 8.76 -7.14
N PRO A 188 10.14 9.72 -8.07
CA PRO A 188 11.24 10.66 -7.98
C PRO A 188 11.24 11.50 -6.69
N ASN A 189 10.07 11.84 -6.15
CA ASN A 189 9.97 12.61 -4.90
C ASN A 189 10.12 11.70 -3.68
N LEU A 190 9.44 10.54 -3.68
CA LEU A 190 9.50 9.58 -2.56
C LEU A 190 10.92 9.14 -2.25
N VAL A 191 11.71 8.81 -3.29
CA VAL A 191 13.11 8.38 -3.14
C VAL A 191 14.01 9.48 -2.57
N LEU A 192 13.65 10.76 -2.75
CA LEU A 192 14.44 11.90 -2.27
C LEU A 192 14.03 12.37 -0.87
N GLU A 193 12.76 12.22 -0.52
CA GLU A 193 12.16 12.88 0.64
C GLU A 193 11.75 11.92 1.77
N GLU A 194 11.58 10.62 1.48
CA GLU A 194 11.08 9.62 2.43
C GLU A 194 12.03 8.42 2.57
N GLU A 195 11.97 7.73 3.72
CA GLU A 195 12.68 6.47 3.93
C GLU A 195 11.77 5.30 3.50
N ALA A 196 12.28 4.41 2.65
CA ALA A 196 11.53 3.22 2.23
C ALA A 196 11.29 2.30 3.44
N ILE A 197 10.05 1.81 3.57
CA ILE A 197 9.70 0.83 4.62
C ILE A 197 10.24 -0.57 4.29
N ALA A 198 10.56 -0.82 3.01
CA ALA A 198 11.22 -2.03 2.57
C ALA A 198 11.95 -1.82 1.23
N THR A 199 13.01 -2.61 1.03
CA THR A 199 13.72 -2.72 -0.25
C THR A 199 13.80 -4.19 -0.63
N ILE A 200 13.15 -4.55 -1.73
CA ILE A 200 13.11 -5.92 -2.27
C ILE A 200 14.09 -6.02 -3.44
N GLN A 201 15.00 -6.97 -3.37
CA GLN A 201 15.93 -7.26 -4.47
C GLN A 201 15.24 -8.08 -5.56
N ILE A 202 15.46 -7.76 -6.83
CA ILE A 202 14.97 -8.57 -7.95
C ILE A 202 16.15 -9.37 -8.51
N ILE A 203 16.08 -10.70 -8.43
CA ILE A 203 17.19 -11.63 -8.74
C ILE A 203 16.84 -12.70 -9.78
#